data_AF-A0A5T0UGQ0-F1
#
_entry.id   AF-A0A5T0UGQ0-F1
#
_cell.length_a   1.000
_cell.length_b   1.000
_cell.length_c   1.000
_cell.angle_alpha   90.00
_cell.angle_beta   90.00
_cell.angle_gamma   90.00
#
_symmetry.space_group_name_H-M   'P 1'
#
loop_
_entity.id
_entity.type
_entity.pdbx_description
1 polymer ?
#
loop_
_entity_poly.entity_id
_entity_poly.type
_entity_poly.pdbx_seq_one_letter_code
_entity_poly.pdbx_strand_id
1 'polypeptide(L)'
;KPYGEPTTEDDIKSKVTVPNYPTDGEQPKVTVDDPSKLPDGKTPGEYDVPVTVTYPDGSTDTVTVKVAVDKSDADTHEPKAKDITTPVGSEPEAKAGIANVDDLPENTTFTWKTPVDTATAGEKEGTVVVTYPDGSSEEVTVKVTVTENPTDAEKYEPQVEPV
;
A
#
# COMPACT_ATOMS: atom_id res chain seq x y z
N LYS A 1 4.64 13.85 -5.13
CA LYS A 1 4.68 12.76 -6.13
C LYS A 1 4.12 11.59 -5.38
N PRO A 2 3.00 11.01 -5.86
CA PRO A 2 2.36 9.90 -5.19
C PRO A 2 3.36 8.77 -4.91
N TYR A 3 3.19 8.09 -3.78
CA TYR A 3 3.95 6.89 -3.48
C TYR A 3 3.80 5.86 -4.62
N GLY A 4 4.89 5.16 -4.93
CA GLY A 4 4.97 4.17 -6.01
C GLY A 4 5.25 4.76 -7.39
N GLU A 5 5.15 6.08 -7.60
CA GLU A 5 5.43 6.71 -8.89
C GLU A 5 6.87 7.25 -8.98
N PRO A 6 7.75 6.63 -9.79
CA PRO A 6 9.10 7.13 -9.95
C PRO A 6 9.10 8.52 -10.59
N THR A 7 10.10 9.30 -10.24
CA THR A 7 10.35 10.60 -10.90
C THR A 7 11.11 10.34 -12.19
N THR A 8 10.64 10.92 -13.28
CA THR A 8 11.28 10.80 -14.60
C THR A 8 12.04 12.08 -14.96
N GLU A 9 12.97 11.99 -15.93
CA GLU A 9 13.61 13.20 -16.45
C GLU A 9 12.60 14.18 -17.06
N ASP A 10 11.52 13.68 -17.67
CA ASP A 10 10.49 14.52 -18.29
C ASP A 10 9.65 15.26 -17.24
N ASP A 11 9.38 14.62 -16.08
CA ASP A 11 8.77 15.30 -14.93
C ASP A 11 9.60 16.51 -14.50
N ILE A 12 10.93 16.40 -14.52
CA ILE A 12 11.84 17.47 -14.13
C ILE A 12 11.95 18.52 -15.22
N LYS A 13 12.22 18.11 -16.46
CA LYS A 13 12.42 19.02 -17.60
C LYS A 13 11.17 19.87 -17.85
N SER A 14 9.97 19.31 -17.71
CA SER A 14 8.71 20.04 -17.87
C SER A 14 8.47 21.13 -16.82
N LYS A 15 9.23 21.15 -15.71
CA LYS A 15 9.16 22.20 -14.67
C LYS A 15 10.15 23.33 -14.86
N VAL A 16 11.09 23.20 -15.79
CA VAL A 16 12.09 24.24 -16.08
C VAL A 16 11.62 25.07 -17.26
N THR A 17 11.59 26.39 -17.07
CA THR A 17 11.23 27.35 -18.13
C THR A 17 12.19 28.53 -18.14
N VAL A 18 12.40 29.12 -19.31
CA VAL A 18 13.23 30.33 -19.48
C VAL A 18 12.34 31.46 -20.04
N PRO A 19 11.60 32.18 -19.18
CA PRO A 19 10.42 32.95 -19.59
C PRO A 19 10.69 34.12 -20.55
N ASN A 20 11.92 34.64 -20.60
CA ASN A 20 12.29 35.78 -21.45
C ASN A 20 13.25 35.39 -22.60
N TYR A 21 13.40 34.09 -22.89
CA TYR A 21 14.27 33.64 -23.98
C TYR A 21 13.56 33.80 -25.34
N PRO A 22 14.26 34.23 -26.41
CA PRO A 22 13.67 34.36 -27.74
C PRO A 22 13.06 33.05 -28.26
N THR A 23 11.85 33.11 -28.81
CA THR A 23 11.18 31.94 -29.39
C THR A 23 11.62 31.65 -30.83
N ASP A 24 12.30 32.61 -31.47
CA ASP A 24 12.91 32.44 -32.79
C ASP A 24 14.36 31.96 -32.64
N GLY A 25 14.78 31.00 -33.48
CA GLY A 25 16.12 30.41 -33.43
C GLY A 25 16.25 29.20 -32.50
N GLU A 26 17.50 28.79 -32.27
CA GLU A 26 17.84 27.63 -31.44
C GLU A 26 17.45 27.86 -29.97
N GLN A 27 16.75 26.88 -29.39
CA GLN A 27 16.25 26.92 -28.01
C GLN A 27 17.26 26.32 -27.03
N PRO A 28 17.26 26.77 -25.75
CA PRO A 28 18.12 26.19 -24.73
C PRO A 28 17.78 24.71 -24.50
N LYS A 29 18.79 23.92 -24.18
CA LYS A 29 18.65 22.49 -23.85
C LYS A 29 18.66 22.31 -22.34
N VAL A 30 17.64 21.62 -21.82
CA VAL A 30 17.53 21.27 -20.40
C VAL A 30 18.02 19.83 -20.19
N THR A 31 18.94 19.62 -19.25
CA THR A 31 19.48 18.30 -18.88
C THR A 31 19.43 18.11 -17.38
N VAL A 32 18.93 16.95 -16.94
CA VAL A 32 19.06 16.51 -15.53
C VAL A 32 20.49 16.04 -15.32
N ASP A 33 21.18 16.57 -14.31
CA ASP A 33 22.63 16.35 -14.16
C ASP A 33 22.97 14.91 -13.78
N ASP A 34 22.12 14.28 -12.95
CA ASP A 34 22.28 12.89 -12.53
C ASP A 34 20.93 12.15 -12.53
N PRO A 35 20.52 11.62 -13.70
CA PRO A 35 19.27 10.86 -13.81
C PRO A 35 19.20 9.62 -12.92
N SER A 36 20.35 9.08 -12.49
CA SER A 36 20.40 7.88 -11.63
C SER A 36 20.00 8.15 -10.18
N LYS A 37 19.99 9.42 -9.77
CA LYS A 37 19.59 9.88 -8.43
C LYS A 37 18.16 10.39 -8.37
N LEU A 38 17.40 10.27 -9.46
CA LEU A 38 15.99 10.62 -9.42
C LEU A 38 15.25 9.77 -8.38
N PRO A 39 14.32 10.34 -7.60
CA PRO A 39 13.57 9.58 -6.61
C PRO A 39 12.81 8.43 -7.26
N ASP A 40 12.92 7.24 -6.65
CA ASP A 40 12.29 6.00 -7.12
C ASP A 40 10.76 5.97 -6.92
N GLY A 41 10.22 6.97 -6.20
CA GLY A 41 8.81 7.07 -5.84
C GLY A 41 8.40 6.19 -4.67
N LYS A 42 9.29 5.32 -4.16
CA LYS A 42 9.03 4.38 -3.06
C LYS A 42 9.69 4.79 -1.76
N THR A 43 10.60 5.76 -1.81
CA THR A 43 11.18 6.35 -0.62
C THR A 43 10.57 7.73 -0.40
N PRO A 44 9.75 7.91 0.66
CA PRO A 44 9.19 9.22 0.99
C PRO A 44 10.27 10.23 1.35
N GLY A 45 10.08 11.49 0.96
CA GLY A 45 11.03 12.55 1.29
C GLY A 45 11.03 13.72 0.33
N GLU A 46 11.84 14.72 0.65
CA GLU A 46 12.13 15.84 -0.24
C GLU A 46 13.51 15.66 -0.88
N TYR A 47 13.58 15.88 -2.18
CA TYR A 47 14.77 15.68 -3.00
C TYR A 47 15.03 16.92 -3.84
N ASP A 48 16.27 17.39 -3.81
CA ASP A 48 16.76 18.48 -4.66
C ASP A 48 17.43 17.89 -5.90
N VAL A 49 16.81 18.09 -7.07
CA VAL A 49 17.31 17.59 -8.36
C VAL A 49 17.99 18.73 -9.11
N PRO A 50 19.33 18.70 -9.28
CA PRO A 50 20.04 19.71 -10.07
C PRO A 50 19.82 19.50 -11.57
N VAL A 51 19.60 20.61 -12.27
CA VAL A 51 19.32 20.68 -13.70
C VAL A 51 20.21 21.74 -14.33
N THR A 52 20.87 21.39 -15.42
CA THR A 52 21.63 22.32 -16.24
C THR A 52 20.81 22.77 -17.44
N VAL A 53 20.74 24.09 -17.65
CA VAL A 53 20.22 24.72 -18.85
C VAL A 53 21.41 25.16 -19.69
N THR A 54 21.57 24.60 -20.89
CA THR A 54 22.63 24.98 -21.84
C THR A 54 22.05 25.84 -22.94
N TYR A 55 22.56 27.06 -23.09
CA TYR A 55 22.17 27.99 -24.15
C TYR A 55 22.96 27.72 -25.44
N PRO A 56 22.48 28.18 -26.62
CA PRO A 56 23.17 27.97 -27.89
C PRO A 56 24.57 28.59 -27.97
N ASP A 57 24.85 29.64 -27.17
CA ASP A 57 26.17 30.25 -27.06
C ASP A 57 27.17 29.42 -26.22
N GLY A 58 26.72 28.29 -25.69
CA GLY A 58 27.48 27.38 -24.84
C GLY A 58 27.53 27.78 -23.36
N SER A 59 26.93 28.91 -22.97
CA SER A 59 26.78 29.27 -21.57
C SER A 59 25.79 28.32 -20.86
N THR A 60 25.91 28.23 -19.54
CA THR A 60 25.07 27.33 -18.74
C THR A 60 24.57 27.99 -17.46
N ASP A 61 23.32 27.75 -17.12
CA ASP A 61 22.76 28.01 -15.79
C ASP A 61 22.43 26.68 -15.10
N THR A 62 22.61 26.62 -13.79
CA THR A 62 22.16 25.49 -12.96
C THR A 62 21.01 25.92 -12.07
N VAL A 63 19.95 25.12 -12.06
CA VAL A 63 18.78 25.32 -11.22
C VAL A 63 18.44 24.03 -10.49
N THR A 64 17.75 24.14 -9.36
CA THR A 64 17.33 22.99 -8.57
C THR A 64 15.82 22.85 -8.64
N VAL A 65 15.35 21.66 -9.02
CA VAL A 65 13.95 21.28 -8.97
C VAL A 65 13.69 20.46 -7.71
N LYS A 66 12.76 20.93 -6.88
CA LYS A 66 12.33 20.20 -5.69
C LYS A 66 11.30 19.14 -6.04
N VAL A 67 11.54 17.91 -5.59
CA VAL A 67 10.63 16.78 -5.73
C VAL A 67 10.29 16.29 -4.34
N ALA A 68 9.00 16.32 -3.99
CA ALA A 68 8.49 15.68 -2.78
C ALA A 68 7.86 14.33 -3.17
N VAL A 69 8.25 13.26 -2.51
CA VAL A 69 7.62 11.93 -2.59
C VAL A 69 6.77 11.73 -1.35
N ASP A 70 5.49 11.42 -1.56
CA ASP A 70 4.50 11.27 -0.51
C ASP A 70 4.76 9.98 0.29
N LYS A 71 4.26 9.92 1.54
CA LYS A 71 4.30 8.69 2.34
C LYS A 71 3.36 7.64 1.77
N SER A 72 3.62 6.37 2.05
CA SER A 72 2.70 5.30 1.69
C SER A 72 1.46 5.29 2.60
N ASP A 73 0.39 4.64 2.13
CA ASP A 73 -0.79 4.36 2.95
C ASP A 73 -0.42 3.49 4.15
N ALA A 74 0.47 2.51 3.99
CA ALA A 74 0.99 1.69 5.09
C ALA A 74 1.79 2.49 6.15
N ASP A 75 2.40 3.63 5.78
CA ASP A 75 3.07 4.51 6.75
C ASP A 75 2.11 5.45 7.49
N THR A 76 0.87 5.58 7.01
CA THR A 76 -0.09 6.60 7.47
C THR A 76 -1.36 6.01 8.08
N HIS A 77 -1.60 4.72 7.88
CA HIS A 77 -2.72 3.98 8.44
C HIS A 77 -2.21 2.90 9.41
N GLU A 78 -3.08 2.50 10.34
CA GLU A 78 -2.78 1.43 11.29
C GLU A 78 -4.02 0.50 11.38
N PRO A 79 -3.98 -0.68 10.75
CA PRO A 79 -5.01 -1.69 10.85
C PRO A 79 -4.97 -2.35 12.23
N LYS A 80 -6.14 -2.48 12.84
CA LYS A 80 -6.30 -2.98 14.19
C LYS A 80 -6.77 -4.41 14.15
N ALA A 81 -6.00 -5.30 14.77
CA ALA A 81 -6.37 -6.71 14.92
C ALA A 81 -7.71 -6.87 15.66
N LYS A 82 -8.46 -7.88 15.26
CA LYS A 82 -9.70 -8.33 15.88
C LYS A 82 -9.69 -9.85 15.96
N ASP A 83 -9.94 -10.37 17.16
CA ASP A 83 -10.14 -11.81 17.34
C ASP A 83 -11.39 -12.27 16.61
N ILE A 84 -11.29 -13.41 15.94
CA ILE A 84 -12.40 -14.01 15.22
C ILE A 84 -12.66 -15.43 15.69
N THR A 85 -13.88 -15.89 15.47
CA THR A 85 -14.30 -17.25 15.80
C THR A 85 -14.87 -17.91 14.55
N THR A 86 -14.51 -19.16 14.31
CA THR A 86 -15.00 -19.93 13.16
C THR A 86 -15.21 -21.40 13.55
N PRO A 87 -16.20 -22.12 12.99
CA PRO A 87 -16.34 -23.54 13.24
C PRO A 87 -15.21 -24.38 12.63
N VAL A 88 -14.98 -25.57 13.18
CA VAL A 88 -14.07 -26.56 12.60
C VAL A 88 -14.43 -26.86 11.13
N GLY A 89 -13.40 -26.89 10.27
CA GLY A 89 -13.53 -27.12 8.83
C GLY A 89 -14.04 -25.93 8.01
N SER A 90 -14.28 -24.77 8.62
CA SER A 90 -14.68 -23.54 7.92
C SER A 90 -13.47 -22.68 7.54
N GLU A 91 -13.56 -21.90 6.47
CA GLU A 91 -12.51 -20.95 6.07
C GLU A 91 -12.85 -19.54 6.57
N PRO A 92 -12.13 -19.00 7.58
CA PRO A 92 -12.41 -17.66 8.09
C PRO A 92 -11.98 -16.59 7.07
N GLU A 93 -12.75 -15.51 6.94
CA GLU A 93 -12.37 -14.36 6.12
C GLU A 93 -11.28 -13.52 6.81
N ALA A 94 -10.18 -13.21 6.10
CA ALA A 94 -9.11 -12.37 6.62
C ALA A 94 -9.61 -10.97 7.03
N LYS A 95 -10.54 -10.40 6.26
CA LYS A 95 -11.17 -9.10 6.53
C LYS A 95 -11.85 -9.06 7.91
N ALA A 96 -12.44 -10.17 8.36
CA ALA A 96 -13.12 -10.23 9.65
C ALA A 96 -12.13 -10.04 10.83
N GLY A 97 -10.85 -10.33 10.60
CA GLY A 97 -9.77 -10.15 11.57
C GLY A 97 -9.30 -8.70 11.75
N ILE A 98 -9.89 -7.74 11.02
CA ILE A 98 -9.53 -6.31 11.13
C ILE A 98 -10.73 -5.52 11.69
N ALA A 99 -10.50 -4.75 12.75
CA ALA A 99 -11.56 -4.04 13.48
C ALA A 99 -12.01 -2.74 12.80
N ASN A 100 -11.10 -2.05 12.12
CA ASN A 100 -11.27 -0.69 11.61
C ASN A 100 -11.24 -0.62 10.08
N VAL A 101 -11.83 -1.60 9.40
CA VAL A 101 -11.86 -1.66 7.93
C VAL A 101 -12.40 -0.36 7.31
N ASP A 102 -13.45 0.22 7.90
CA ASP A 102 -14.09 1.44 7.38
C ASP A 102 -13.22 2.70 7.55
N ASP A 103 -12.19 2.66 8.39
CA ASP A 103 -11.22 3.75 8.57
C ASP A 103 -10.04 3.65 7.59
N LEU A 104 -9.93 2.56 6.84
CA LEU A 104 -8.85 2.32 5.88
C LEU A 104 -9.24 2.85 4.49
N PRO A 105 -8.26 3.15 3.62
CA PRO A 105 -8.52 3.63 2.25
C PRO A 105 -9.47 2.70 1.48
N GLU A 106 -10.35 3.28 0.65
CA GLU A 106 -11.22 2.50 -0.21
C GLU A 106 -10.42 1.59 -1.16
N ASN A 107 -10.91 0.38 -1.40
CA ASN A 107 -10.21 -0.69 -2.15
C ASN A 107 -9.00 -1.31 -1.43
N THR A 108 -8.83 -1.06 -0.13
CA THR A 108 -7.93 -1.88 0.70
C THR A 108 -8.40 -3.33 0.70
N THR A 109 -7.48 -4.26 0.47
CA THR A 109 -7.73 -5.70 0.41
C THR A 109 -7.09 -6.43 1.58
N PHE A 110 -7.68 -7.55 1.97
CA PHE A 110 -7.28 -8.34 3.13
C PHE A 110 -7.14 -9.79 2.71
N THR A 111 -5.96 -10.36 2.91
CA THR A 111 -5.69 -11.77 2.57
C THR A 111 -4.95 -12.45 3.70
N TRP A 112 -5.10 -13.76 3.85
CA TRP A 112 -4.23 -14.52 4.75
C TRP A 112 -2.86 -14.71 4.10
N LYS A 113 -1.79 -14.38 4.82
CA LYS A 113 -0.42 -14.71 4.40
C LYS A 113 -0.24 -16.21 4.21
N THR A 114 -0.89 -16.99 5.07
CA THR A 114 -0.99 -18.45 4.98
C THR A 114 -2.40 -18.85 5.45
N PRO A 115 -3.12 -19.72 4.73
CA PRO A 115 -4.45 -20.17 5.13
C PRO A 115 -4.45 -20.71 6.57
N VAL A 116 -5.44 -20.30 7.36
CA VAL A 116 -5.58 -20.74 8.75
C VAL A 116 -6.07 -22.19 8.77
N ASP A 117 -5.35 -23.07 9.46
CA ASP A 117 -5.78 -24.47 9.65
C ASP A 117 -6.91 -24.57 10.67
N THR A 118 -8.12 -24.83 10.16
CA THR A 118 -9.34 -25.01 10.95
C THR A 118 -9.78 -26.46 11.06
N ALA A 119 -8.95 -27.44 10.68
CA ALA A 119 -9.31 -28.86 10.76
C ALA A 119 -9.49 -29.36 12.21
N THR A 120 -8.96 -28.62 13.19
CA THR A 120 -9.03 -28.94 14.62
C THR A 120 -9.48 -27.73 15.42
N ALA A 121 -10.34 -27.96 16.42
CA ALA A 121 -10.75 -26.93 17.35
C ALA A 121 -9.59 -26.43 18.22
N GLY A 122 -9.69 -25.20 18.71
CA GLY A 122 -8.69 -24.55 19.54
C GLY A 122 -8.29 -23.16 19.05
N GLU A 123 -7.35 -22.54 19.76
CA GLU A 123 -6.82 -21.23 19.38
C GLU A 123 -5.72 -21.39 18.33
N LYS A 124 -5.81 -20.60 17.27
CA LYS A 124 -4.84 -20.51 16.17
C LYS A 124 -4.43 -19.05 16.02
N GLU A 125 -3.26 -18.82 15.46
CA GLU A 125 -2.84 -17.49 15.01
C GLU A 125 -2.85 -17.45 13.48
N GLY A 126 -3.30 -16.33 12.93
CA GLY A 126 -3.23 -16.05 11.50
C GLY A 126 -2.59 -14.68 11.27
N THR A 127 -1.95 -14.53 10.11
CA THR A 127 -1.40 -13.23 9.68
C THR A 127 -2.22 -12.73 8.50
N VAL A 128 -2.89 -11.60 8.70
CA VAL A 128 -3.59 -10.87 7.64
C VAL A 128 -2.60 -9.94 6.97
N VAL A 129 -2.48 -10.03 5.65
CA VAL A 129 -1.79 -9.06 4.80
C VAL A 129 -2.84 -8.03 4.37
N VAL A 130 -2.63 -6.78 4.78
CA VAL A 130 -3.43 -5.62 4.40
C VAL A 130 -2.72 -4.96 3.22
N THR A 131 -3.36 -4.88 2.06
CA THR A 131 -2.79 -4.25 0.85
C THR A 131 -3.62 -3.04 0.46
N TYR A 132 -2.96 -1.89 0.41
CA TYR A 132 -3.56 -0.59 0.13
C TYR A 132 -3.61 -0.28 -1.37
N PRO A 133 -4.44 0.70 -1.80
CA PRO A 133 -4.57 1.08 -3.20
C PRO A 133 -3.28 1.61 -3.83
N ASP A 134 -2.41 2.25 -3.05
CA ASP A 134 -1.09 2.71 -3.48
C ASP A 134 -0.06 1.56 -3.67
N GLY A 135 -0.49 0.32 -3.42
CA GLY A 135 0.32 -0.89 -3.53
C GLY A 135 1.23 -1.16 -2.33
N SER A 136 1.24 -0.28 -1.33
CA SER A 136 1.88 -0.56 -0.04
C SER A 136 1.10 -1.61 0.75
N SER A 137 1.76 -2.25 1.72
CA SER A 137 1.15 -3.31 2.50
C SER A 137 1.80 -3.47 3.86
N GLU A 138 1.04 -3.99 4.81
CA GLU A 138 1.52 -4.36 6.14
C GLU A 138 0.87 -5.67 6.64
N GLU A 139 1.44 -6.24 7.69
CA GLU A 139 1.01 -7.52 8.25
C GLU A 139 0.45 -7.35 9.65
N VAL A 140 -0.73 -7.92 9.89
CA VAL A 140 -1.43 -7.89 11.17
C VAL A 140 -1.62 -9.32 11.67
N THR A 141 -1.12 -9.62 12.87
CA THR A 141 -1.39 -10.90 13.53
C THR A 141 -2.74 -10.85 14.24
N VAL A 142 -3.56 -11.87 14.00
CA VAL A 142 -4.91 -12.00 14.58
C VAL A 142 -5.09 -13.38 15.18
N LYS A 143 -5.87 -13.45 16.26
CA LYS A 143 -6.22 -14.71 16.90
C LYS A 143 -7.51 -15.27 16.30
N VAL A 144 -7.50 -16.56 15.98
CA VAL A 144 -8.63 -17.30 15.43
C VAL A 144 -9.00 -18.42 16.38
N THR A 145 -10.18 -18.34 16.99
CA THR A 145 -10.72 -19.42 17.82
C THR A 145 -11.55 -20.36 16.94
N VAL A 146 -11.11 -21.61 16.82
CA VAL A 146 -11.84 -22.65 16.10
C VAL A 146 -12.74 -23.41 17.07
N THR A 147 -14.05 -23.37 16.87
CA THR A 147 -15.02 -24.04 17.75
C THR A 147 -15.37 -25.43 17.25
N GLU A 148 -15.63 -26.35 18.17
CA GLU A 148 -16.19 -27.67 17.84
C GLU A 148 -17.60 -27.53 17.25
N ASN A 149 -17.99 -28.51 16.43
CA ASN A 149 -19.38 -28.61 15.98
C ASN A 149 -20.24 -29.17 17.13
N PRO A 150 -21.50 -28.71 17.27
CA PRO A 150 -22.41 -29.29 18.24
C PRO A 150 -22.62 -30.78 17.94
N THR A 151 -22.67 -31.60 18.98
CA THR A 151 -22.98 -33.02 18.88
C THR A 151 -24.45 -33.24 18.50
N ASP A 152 -24.78 -34.41 17.96
CA ASP A 152 -26.18 -34.75 17.63
C ASP A 152 -27.09 -34.72 18.87
N ALA A 153 -26.56 -35.07 20.05
CA ALA A 153 -27.30 -34.99 21.31
C ALA A 153 -27.62 -33.55 21.72
N GLU A 154 -26.77 -32.59 21.37
CA GLU A 154 -27.02 -31.16 21.58
C GLU A 154 -27.96 -30.57 20.52
N LYS A 155 -28.05 -31.21 19.35
CA LYS A 155 -28.86 -30.76 18.22
C LYS A 155 -30.29 -31.32 18.23
N TYR A 156 -30.49 -32.53 18.75
CA TYR A 156 -31.77 -33.24 18.68
C TYR A 156 -32.25 -33.68 20.08
N GLU A 157 -33.44 -33.23 20.47
CA GLU A 157 -34.13 -33.71 21.68
C GLU A 157 -35.08 -34.87 21.35
N PRO A 158 -35.06 -36.00 22.09
CA PRO A 158 -35.97 -37.12 21.84
C PRO A 158 -37.41 -36.78 22.28
N GLN A 159 -38.39 -37.12 21.44
CA GLN A 159 -39.82 -37.01 21.76
C GLN A 159 -40.42 -38.38 22.09
N VAL A 160 -41.37 -38.43 23.02
CA VAL A 160 -42.11 -39.65 23.37
C VAL A 160 -43.58 -39.50 22.94
N GLU A 161 -44.11 -40.51 22.25
CA GLU A 161 -45.55 -40.61 21.94
C GLU A 161 -46.26 -41.51 22.97
N PRO A 162 -47.46 -41.13 23.45
CA PRO A 162 -48.25 -41.96 24.36
C PRO A 162 -48.85 -43.17 23.65
N VAL A 163 -48.97 -44.29 24.37
CA VAL A 163 -49.55 -45.57 23.89
C VAL A 163 -51.04 -45.66 24.17
#